data_AF-A0A2A9CDP1-F1
#
_entry.id   AF-A0A2A9CDP1-F1
#
_cell.length_a   1.000
_cell.length_b   1.000
_cell.length_c   1.000
_cell.angle_alpha   90.00
_cell.angle_beta   90.00
_cell.angle_gamma   90.00
#
_symmetry.space_group_name_H-M   'P 1'
#
loop_
_entity.id
_entity.type
_entity.pdbx_description
1 polymer ?
#
loop_
_entity_poly.entity_id
_entity_poly.type
_entity_poly.pdbx_seq_one_letter_code
_entity_poly.pdbx_strand_id
1 'polypeptide(L)'
;MDVCELCGRSGVTCTIHHLTPKEEGGAHKPTASLCVPCHKQIHALYTNQELAIRLDSIVKLKQDEQIRRYLKWIRKQPASKSVKMKKSNHRKQKK
;
A
#
# COMPACT_ATOMS: atom_id res chain seq x y z
N MET A 1 -8.29 2.40 18.17
CA MET A 1 -8.15 1.06 17.55
C MET A 1 -8.30 1.25 16.05
N ASP A 2 -7.17 1.28 15.35
CA ASP A 2 -7.11 1.74 13.96
C ASP A 2 -7.61 0.70 12.95
N VAL A 3 -8.15 1.20 11.85
CA VAL A 3 -8.60 0.40 10.69
C VAL A 3 -7.77 0.79 9.48
N CYS A 4 -7.19 -0.20 8.80
CA CYS A 4 -6.42 0.06 7.58
C CYS A 4 -7.38 0.33 6.40
N GLU A 5 -7.26 1.49 5.76
CA GLU A 5 -8.16 1.91 4.68
C GLU A 5 -8.05 1.04 3.41
N LEU A 6 -6.90 0.38 3.21
CA LEU A 6 -6.67 -0.48 2.07
C LEU A 6 -7.20 -1.91 2.28
N CYS A 7 -6.76 -2.58 3.35
CA CYS A 7 -7.17 -3.97 3.60
C CYS A 7 -8.45 -4.12 4.42
N GLY A 8 -8.85 -3.11 5.21
CA GLY A 8 -10.06 -3.14 6.04
C GLY A 8 -9.90 -3.86 7.38
N ARG A 9 -8.71 -4.33 7.75
CA ARG A 9 -8.48 -4.95 9.07
C ARG A 9 -8.47 -3.91 10.18
N SER A 10 -9.11 -4.23 11.30
CA SER A 10 -9.10 -3.45 12.54
C SER A 10 -8.06 -4.00 13.54
N GLY A 11 -7.73 -3.21 14.57
CA GLY A 11 -6.81 -3.63 15.62
C GLY A 11 -5.36 -3.73 15.15
N VAL A 12 -5.00 -2.97 14.11
CA VAL A 12 -3.68 -2.97 13.48
C VAL A 12 -2.98 -1.63 13.71
N THR A 13 -1.66 -1.64 13.82
CA THR A 13 -0.90 -0.39 13.82
C THR A 13 -0.86 0.20 12.41
N CYS A 14 -1.40 1.40 12.26
CA CYS A 14 -1.40 2.15 11.01
C CYS A 14 -0.29 3.19 10.94
N THR A 15 0.05 3.55 9.71
CA THR A 15 1.04 4.56 9.34
C THR A 15 0.42 5.41 8.22
N ILE A 16 0.80 6.68 8.17
CA ILE A 16 0.36 7.59 7.12
C ILE A 16 1.11 7.26 5.83
N HIS A 17 0.37 6.97 4.77
CA HIS A 17 0.88 6.77 3.42
C HIS A 17 0.43 7.93 2.53
N HIS A 18 1.35 8.51 1.76
CA HIS A 18 1.00 9.53 0.78
C HIS A 18 0.60 8.83 -0.52
N LEU A 19 -0.65 9.01 -0.95
CA LEU A 19 -1.18 8.29 -2.11
C LEU A 19 -0.48 8.73 -3.40
N THR A 20 -0.12 10.01 -3.49
CA THR A 20 0.97 10.47 -4.37
C THR A 20 2.24 10.61 -3.54
N PRO A 21 3.37 9.99 -3.91
CA PRO A 21 4.63 10.14 -3.17
C PRO A 21 5.05 11.60 -3.05
N LYS A 22 5.69 11.98 -1.93
CA LYS A 22 6.18 13.35 -1.71
C LYS A 22 7.16 13.80 -2.79
N GLU A 23 8.04 12.89 -3.22
CA GLU A 23 9.03 13.12 -4.28
C GLU A 23 8.36 13.44 -5.65
N GLU A 24 7.12 12.99 -5.85
CA GLU A 24 6.30 13.25 -7.05
C GLU A 24 5.31 14.41 -6.83
N GLY A 25 5.64 15.35 -5.94
CA GLY A 25 4.79 16.51 -5.62
C GLY A 25 3.58 16.19 -4.74
N GLY A 26 3.62 15.08 -4.01
CA GLY A 26 2.51 14.62 -3.15
C GLY A 26 2.43 15.22 -1.75
N ALA A 27 3.26 16.21 -1.40
CA ALA A 27 3.40 16.71 -0.03
C ALA A 27 2.09 17.23 0.58
N HIS A 28 1.22 17.84 -0.22
CA HIS A 28 -0.09 18.38 0.20
C HIS A 28 -1.26 17.60 -0.41
N LYS A 29 -0.99 16.42 -0.99
CA LYS A 29 -2.00 15.57 -1.61
C LYS A 29 -2.62 14.61 -0.58
N PRO A 30 -3.75 13.96 -0.94
CA PRO A 30 -4.42 13.02 -0.04
C PRO A 30 -3.48 11.94 0.51
N THR A 31 -3.65 11.66 1.79
CA THR A 31 -2.96 10.57 2.50
C THR A 31 -3.96 9.50 2.92
N ALA A 32 -3.47 8.33 3.30
CA ALA A 32 -4.27 7.24 3.82
C ALA A 32 -3.60 6.57 5.02
N SER A 33 -4.42 6.14 5.98
CA SER A 33 -4.04 5.36 7.15
C SER A 33 -3.95 3.88 6.78
N LEU A 34 -2.73 3.39 6.61
CA LEU A 34 -2.44 2.03 6.17
C LEU A 34 -1.69 1.25 7.25
N CYS A 35 -2.10 0.00 7.48
CA CYS A 35 -1.32 -0.88 8.33
C CYS A 35 0.08 -1.09 7.74
N VAL A 36 1.08 -1.25 8.62
CA VAL A 36 2.49 -1.46 8.26
C VAL A 36 2.69 -2.46 7.11
N PRO A 37 2.05 -3.66 7.08
CA PRO A 37 2.25 -4.59 5.99
C PRO A 37 1.63 -4.08 4.67
N CYS A 38 0.48 -3.42 4.67
CA CYS A 38 -0.08 -2.83 3.45
C CYS A 38 0.80 -1.70 2.89
N HIS A 39 1.28 -0.82 3.77
CA HIS A 39 2.20 0.25 3.38
C HIS A 39 3.47 -0.33 2.73
N LYS A 40 4.10 -1.32 3.37
CA LYS A 40 5.27 -1.99 2.80
C LYS A 40 4.96 -2.72 1.49
N GLN A 41 3.77 -3.31 1.34
CA GLN A 41 3.38 -4.01 0.12
C GLN A 41 3.27 -3.06 -1.08
N ILE A 42 2.64 -1.90 -0.91
CA ILE A 42 2.50 -0.90 -1.98
C ILE A 42 3.87 -0.58 -2.55
N HIS A 43 4.79 -0.19 -1.68
CA HIS A 43 6.15 0.09 -2.14
C HIS A 43 6.80 -1.18 -2.68
N ALA A 44 6.62 -2.38 -2.11
CA ALA A 44 7.19 -3.61 -2.66
C ALA A 44 6.74 -3.92 -4.10
N LEU A 45 5.56 -3.46 -4.54
CA LEU A 45 5.00 -3.72 -5.85
C LEU A 45 5.30 -2.62 -6.88
N TYR A 46 5.24 -1.36 -6.47
CA TYR A 46 5.23 -0.21 -7.39
C TYR A 46 6.36 0.77 -7.11
N THR A 47 6.80 1.47 -8.16
CA THR A 47 7.66 2.65 -8.02
C THR A 47 6.85 3.88 -7.60
N ASN A 48 7.54 4.93 -7.16
CA ASN A 48 6.88 6.19 -6.81
C ASN A 48 6.17 6.81 -8.03
N GLN A 49 6.82 6.77 -9.18
CA GLN A 49 6.27 7.26 -10.44
C GLN A 49 4.98 6.52 -10.84
N GLU A 50 4.93 5.19 -10.68
CA GLU A 50 3.69 4.43 -10.92
C GLU A 50 2.56 4.83 -9.98
N LEU A 51 2.88 5.08 -8.71
CA LEU A 51 1.89 5.55 -7.73
C LEU A 51 1.33 6.91 -8.12
N ALA A 52 2.20 7.85 -8.51
CA ALA A 52 1.79 9.19 -8.91
C ALA A 52 0.95 9.22 -10.20
N ILE A 53 1.26 8.36 -11.18
CA ILE A 53 0.60 8.40 -12.50
C ILE A 53 -0.74 7.65 -12.49
N ARG A 54 -0.80 6.45 -11.89
CA ARG A 54 -1.96 5.55 -12.09
C ARG A 54 -2.58 4.99 -10.81
N LEU A 55 -1.97 5.16 -9.64
CA LEU A 55 -2.43 4.55 -8.37
C LEU A 55 -2.54 5.56 -7.21
N ASP A 56 -2.87 6.81 -7.51
CA ASP A 56 -2.92 7.95 -6.56
C ASP A 56 -4.14 7.96 -5.62
N SER A 57 -4.91 6.87 -5.54
CA SER A 57 -6.06 6.77 -4.64
C SER A 57 -6.28 5.36 -4.13
N ILE A 58 -6.94 5.23 -2.96
CA ILE A 58 -7.31 3.94 -2.38
C ILE A 58 -8.18 3.12 -3.33
N VAL A 59 -9.08 3.76 -4.09
CA VAL A 59 -9.94 3.08 -5.06
C VAL A 59 -9.10 2.48 -6.18
N LYS A 60 -8.20 3.26 -6.80
CA LYS A 60 -7.28 2.78 -7.85
C LYS A 60 -6.39 1.65 -7.34
N LEU A 61 -5.82 1.80 -6.13
CA LEU A 61 -5.05 0.74 -5.48
C LEU A 61 -5.87 -0.55 -5.29
N LYS A 62 -7.12 -0.47 -4.81
CA LYS A 62 -7.97 -1.67 -4.62
C LYS A 62 -8.34 -2.37 -5.92
N GLN A 63 -8.35 -1.65 -7.04
CA GLN A 63 -8.69 -2.16 -8.36
C GLN A 63 -7.49 -2.79 -9.09
N ASP A 64 -6.26 -2.39 -8.80
CA ASP A 64 -5.07 -2.97 -9.45
C ASP A 64 -4.85 -4.45 -9.11
N GLU A 65 -4.63 -5.25 -10.14
CA GLU A 65 -4.52 -6.70 -10.03
C GLU A 65 -3.37 -7.17 -9.11
N GLN A 66 -2.20 -6.51 -9.17
CA GLN A 66 -1.01 -6.95 -8.45
C GLN A 66 -1.24 -6.91 -6.94
N ILE A 67 -1.85 -5.83 -6.45
CA ILE A 67 -2.13 -5.67 -5.03
C ILE A 67 -3.44 -6.35 -4.61
N ARG A 68 -4.43 -6.51 -5.52
CA ARG A 68 -5.69 -7.19 -5.21
C ARG A 68 -5.49 -8.63 -4.73
N ARG A 69 -4.54 -9.37 -5.32
CA ARG A 69 -4.18 -10.72 -4.87
C ARG A 69 -3.66 -10.72 -3.43
N TYR A 70 -2.80 -9.76 -3.10
CA TYR A 70 -2.32 -9.56 -1.74
C TYR A 70 -3.46 -9.19 -0.77
N LEU A 71 -4.36 -8.28 -1.16
CA LEU A 71 -5.48 -7.86 -0.31
C LEU A 71 -6.42 -9.01 0.06
N LYS A 72 -6.68 -9.93 -0.88
CA LYS A 72 -7.48 -11.14 -0.61
C LYS A 72 -6.84 -12.04 0.44
N TRP A 73 -5.51 -12.13 0.45
CA TRP A 73 -4.77 -12.96 1.40
C TRP A 73 -4.60 -12.28 2.77
N ILE A 74 -4.18 -11.01 2.80
CA ILE A 74 -3.87 -10.29 4.05
C ILE A 74 -5.12 -10.11 4.94
N ARG A 75 -6.30 -9.95 4.34
CA ARG A 75 -7.59 -9.85 5.05
C ARG A 75 -7.90 -11.06 5.93
N LYS A 76 -7.35 -12.23 5.58
CA LYS A 76 -7.53 -13.49 6.32
C LYS A 76 -6.50 -13.68 7.43
N GLN A 77 -5.51 -12.80 7.54
CA GLN A 77 -4.42 -12.93 8.52
C GLN A 77 -4.75 -12.17 9.81
N PRO A 78 -4.36 -12.70 10.99
CA PRO A 78 -4.59 -12.01 12.26
C PRO A 78 -3.89 -10.65 12.27
N ALA A 79 -4.44 -9.70 13.04
CA ALA A 79 -3.92 -8.33 13.12
C ALA A 79 -2.47 -8.28 13.64
N SER A 80 -2.09 -9.23 14.50
CA SER A 80 -0.74 -9.41 15.04
C SER A 80 0.27 -10.02 14.06
N LYS A 81 -0.17 -10.51 12.88
CA LYS A 81 0.72 -11.21 11.94
C LYS A 81 1.76 -10.26 11.35
N SER A 82 3.03 -10.54 11.62
CA SER A 82 4.15 -9.94 10.90
C SER A 82 4.29 -10.58 9.50
N VAL A 83 4.44 -9.73 8.47
CA VAL A 83 4.55 -10.16 7.08
C VAL A 83 5.91 -9.74 6.53
N LYS A 84 6.69 -10.71 6.05
CA LYS A 84 7.94 -10.45 5.33
C LYS A 84 7.63 -10.07 3.89
N MET A 85 8.17 -8.94 3.43
CA MET A 85 7.96 -8.44 2.08
C MET A 85 9.22 -8.60 1.23
N LYS A 86 9.04 -9.03 -0.02
CA LYS A 86 10.07 -9.01 -1.06
C LYS A 86 9.64 -8.05 -2.17
N LYS A 87 10.55 -7.23 -2.66
CA LYS A 87 10.29 -6.36 -3.83
C LYS A 87 9.99 -7.23 -5.06
N SER A 88 8.96 -6.87 -5.82
CA SER A 88 8.64 -7.53 -7.09
C SER A 88 9.80 -7.36 -8.08
N ASN A 89 9.95 -8.29 -9.03
CA ASN A 89 10.99 -8.17 -10.06
C ASN A 89 10.76 -6.93 -10.93
N HIS A 90 9.49 -6.62 -11.26
CA HIS A 90 9.10 -5.38 -11.93
C HIS A 90 9.63 -4.13 -11.22
N ARG A 91 9.41 -4.03 -9.89
CA ARG A 91 9.91 -2.91 -9.07
C ARG A 91 11.44 -2.88 -8.95
N LYS A 92 12.13 -4.00 -9.11
CA LYS A 92 13.61 -4.02 -9.09
C LYS A 92 14.21 -3.54 -10.41
N GLN A 93 13.53 -3.80 -11.51
CA GLN A 93 13.98 -3.42 -12.86
C GLN A 93 13.73 -1.94 -13.14
N LYS A 94 12.67 -1.37 -12.56
CA LYS A 94 12.38 0.07 -12.62
C LYS A 94 12.92 0.74 -11.35
N LYS A 95 14.09 1.38 -11.46
CA LYS A 95 14.65 2.18 -10.37
C LYS A 95 13.95 3.52 -10.28
#